data_AF-F5VSD2-F1
#
_entry.id   AF-F5VSD2-F1
#
_cell.length_a   1.000
_cell.length_b   1.000
_cell.length_c   1.000
_cell.angle_alpha   90.00
_cell.angle_beta   90.00
_cell.angle_gamma   90.00
#
_symmetry.space_group_name_H-M   'P 1'
#
loop_
_entity.id
_entity.type
_entity.pdbx_description
1 polymer ?
#
loop_
_entity_poly.entity_id
_entity_poly.type
_entity_poly.pdbx_seq_one_letter_code
_entity_poly.pdbx_strand_id
1 'polypeptide(L)'
;MWHDISKNSVKGRNLQAAYVDVDVDGLTLGDFFAFNQGLNKMGDEALPSKVHPEHFVFAGVHGGQEVMKLIGEYGQPTYQKIFISLDAEKPVIPDADTKISMAGDTATLMPDPSLDIKMYGMHQFKIKKGGLRIKLGVFSPEATPS
;
A
#
# COMPACT_ATOMS: atom_id res chain seq x y z
N MET A 1 4.22 20.59 3.87
CA MET A 1 4.58 19.54 2.90
C MET A 1 3.34 18.85 2.33
N TRP A 2 2.71 17.88 3.01
CA TRP A 2 1.58 17.14 2.41
C TRP A 2 0.40 18.03 1.98
N HIS A 3 0.10 19.09 2.75
CA HIS A 3 -0.85 20.13 2.34
C HIS A 3 -0.47 20.79 1.02
N ASP A 4 0.81 21.14 0.83
CA ASP A 4 1.31 21.80 -0.38
C ASP A 4 1.32 20.84 -1.58
N ILE A 5 1.80 19.60 -1.38
CA ILE A 5 1.80 18.55 -2.40
C ILE A 5 0.36 18.28 -2.85
N SER A 6 -0.56 18.07 -1.91
CA SER A 6 -1.96 17.81 -2.24
C SER A 6 -2.58 19.01 -2.94
N LYS A 7 -2.40 20.24 -2.44
CA LYS A 7 -2.93 21.46 -3.07
C LYS A 7 -2.47 21.62 -4.52
N ASN A 8 -1.23 21.25 -4.83
CA ASN A 8 -0.62 21.41 -6.15
C ASN A 8 -0.71 20.15 -7.02
N SER A 9 -1.46 19.13 -6.61
CA SER A 9 -1.64 17.90 -7.39
C SER A 9 -3.10 17.65 -7.71
N VAL A 10 -3.38 17.05 -8.86
CA VAL A 10 -4.73 16.54 -9.20
C VAL A 10 -4.74 15.04 -8.97
N LYS A 11 -5.77 14.52 -8.31
CA LYS A 11 -5.86 13.08 -8.02
C LYS A 11 -5.89 12.26 -9.33
N GLY A 12 -5.15 11.16 -9.36
CA GLY A 12 -5.02 10.28 -10.53
C GLY A 12 -4.20 10.85 -11.70
N ARG A 13 -3.69 12.09 -11.62
CA ARG A 13 -2.99 12.75 -12.73
C ARG A 13 -1.48 12.75 -12.52
N ASN A 14 -0.74 12.46 -13.60
CA ASN A 14 0.73 12.59 -13.68
C ASN A 14 1.45 11.95 -12.48
N LEU A 15 0.97 10.77 -12.06
CA LEU A 15 1.49 10.07 -10.91
C LEU A 15 2.94 9.63 -11.15
N GLN A 16 3.79 9.83 -10.14
CA GLN A 16 5.16 9.34 -10.13
C GLN A 16 5.17 7.92 -9.54
N ALA A 17 5.39 6.93 -10.40
CA ALA A 17 5.32 5.52 -10.02
C ALA A 17 6.69 4.98 -9.60
N ALA A 18 6.73 4.27 -8.49
CA ALA A 18 7.85 3.44 -8.06
C ALA A 18 7.36 2.00 -7.87
N TYR A 19 8.17 1.04 -8.34
CA TYR A 19 7.83 -0.37 -8.28
C TYR A 19 8.94 -1.18 -7.59
N VAL A 20 8.52 -2.25 -6.92
CA VAL A 20 9.40 -3.31 -6.44
C VAL A 20 8.79 -4.65 -6.83
N ASP A 21 9.57 -5.49 -7.50
CA ASP A 21 9.23 -6.88 -7.75
C ASP A 21 9.91 -7.76 -6.71
N VAL A 22 9.13 -8.59 -6.02
CA VAL A 22 9.57 -9.50 -4.97
C VAL A 22 9.30 -10.93 -5.42
N ASP A 23 10.36 -11.73 -5.50
CA ASP A 23 10.28 -13.17 -5.74
C ASP A 23 10.58 -13.93 -4.45
N VAL A 24 9.68 -14.85 -4.10
CA VAL A 24 9.83 -15.70 -2.91
C VAL A 24 9.75 -17.16 -3.33
N ASP A 25 10.73 -17.94 -2.94
CA ASP A 25 10.76 -19.40 -3.13
C ASP A 25 10.34 -20.12 -1.84
N GLY A 26 9.71 -21.29 -1.99
CA GLY A 26 9.28 -22.15 -0.88
C GLY A 26 7.98 -21.72 -0.19
N LEU A 27 7.40 -20.58 -0.57
CA LEU A 27 6.10 -20.09 -0.08
C LEU A 27 5.17 -19.88 -1.26
N THR A 28 4.03 -20.57 -1.31
CA THR A 28 3.08 -20.38 -2.40
C THR A 28 2.17 -19.18 -2.13
N LEU A 29 1.48 -18.71 -3.17
CA LEU A 29 0.46 -17.67 -3.01
C LEU A 29 -0.67 -18.11 -2.06
N GLY A 30 -1.02 -19.40 -2.06
CA GLY A 30 -2.01 -19.97 -1.14
C GLY A 30 -1.55 -19.87 0.32
N ASP A 31 -0.29 -20.23 0.59
CA ASP A 31 0.31 -20.14 1.93
C ASP A 31 0.32 -18.71 2.44
N PHE A 32 0.67 -17.75 1.56
CA PHE A 32 0.67 -16.33 1.89
C PHE A 32 -0.72 -15.83 2.31
N PHE A 33 -1.78 -16.18 1.57
CA PHE A 33 -3.14 -15.77 1.94
C PHE A 33 -3.65 -16.49 3.18
N ALA A 34 -3.36 -17.79 3.33
CA ALA A 34 -3.71 -18.54 4.53
C ALA A 34 -3.07 -17.94 5.79
N PHE A 35 -1.79 -17.55 5.69
CA PHE A 35 -1.09 -16.85 6.76
C PHE A 35 -1.75 -15.50 7.09
N ASN A 36 -2.01 -14.64 6.10
CA ASN A 36 -2.64 -13.34 6.32
C ASN A 36 -4.08 -13.45 6.87
N GLN A 37 -4.86 -14.44 6.43
CA GLN A 37 -6.16 -14.75 7.03
C GLN A 37 -6.02 -15.22 8.47
N GLY A 38 -4.99 -16.01 8.78
CA GLY A 38 -4.62 -16.39 10.14
C GLY A 38 -4.29 -15.17 11.00
N LEU A 39 -3.50 -14.22 10.50
CA LEU A 39 -3.19 -12.96 11.18
C LEU A 39 -4.46 -12.20 11.57
N ASN A 40 -5.37 -12.01 10.61
CA ASN A 40 -6.63 -11.30 10.85
C ASN A 40 -7.52 -11.98 11.91
N LYS A 41 -7.44 -13.31 12.04
CA LYS A 41 -8.21 -14.07 13.04
C LYS A 41 -7.62 -14.00 14.45
N MET A 42 -6.34 -13.69 14.60
CA MET A 42 -5.67 -13.64 15.90
C MET A 42 -6.03 -12.39 16.71
N GLY A 43 -6.67 -11.39 16.10
CA GLY A 43 -7.10 -10.16 16.78
C GLY A 43 -5.94 -9.29 17.30
N ASP A 44 -4.69 -9.63 16.98
CA ASP A 44 -3.50 -8.85 17.30
C ASP A 44 -3.19 -7.91 16.12
N GLU A 45 -3.80 -6.73 16.15
CA GLU A 45 -3.63 -5.70 15.12
C GLU A 45 -2.17 -5.22 14.98
N ALA A 46 -1.32 -5.46 15.99
CA ALA A 46 0.09 -5.12 15.98
C ALA A 46 0.99 -6.22 15.39
N LEU A 47 0.45 -7.41 15.06
CA LEU A 47 1.26 -8.50 14.53
C LEU A 47 1.98 -8.18 13.20
N PRO A 48 1.39 -7.44 12.24
CA PRO A 48 2.11 -7.01 11.05
C PRO A 48 3.37 -6.17 11.34
N SER A 49 3.36 -5.33 12.39
CA SER A 49 4.52 -4.51 12.76
C SER A 49 5.63 -5.31 13.48
N LYS A 50 5.28 -6.40 14.17
CA LYS A 50 6.26 -7.36 14.73
C LYS A 50 7.01 -8.14 13.65
N VAL A 51 6.41 -8.31 12.46
CA VAL A 51 6.98 -9.08 11.35
C VAL A 51 7.70 -8.18 10.34
N HIS A 52 7.26 -6.92 10.17
CA HIS A 52 7.86 -5.95 9.26
C HIS A 52 8.18 -4.62 9.98
N PRO A 53 9.37 -4.49 10.60
CA PRO A 53 9.73 -3.33 11.42
C PRO A 53 9.84 -2.00 10.65
N GLU A 54 9.84 -2.03 9.31
CA GLU A 54 9.91 -0.86 8.43
C GLU A 54 8.53 -0.32 8.01
N HIS A 55 7.45 -1.05 8.31
CA HIS A 55 6.06 -0.63 8.12
C HIS A 55 5.38 -0.54 9.48
N PHE A 56 5.24 0.67 10.03
CA PHE A 56 4.52 0.90 11.28
C PHE A 56 3.01 0.88 11.02
N VAL A 57 2.44 -0.31 10.78
CA VAL A 57 0.99 -0.50 10.77
C VAL A 57 0.52 -0.46 12.21
N PHE A 58 -0.26 0.55 12.58
CA PHE A 58 -0.70 0.76 13.98
C PHE A 58 -2.03 0.07 14.28
N ALA A 59 -2.91 -0.06 13.29
CA ALA A 59 -4.22 -0.68 13.44
C ALA A 59 -4.80 -1.12 12.09
N GLY A 60 -5.48 -2.27 12.09
CA GLY A 60 -6.43 -2.65 11.04
C GLY A 60 -7.79 -2.06 11.41
N VAL A 61 -8.31 -1.14 10.61
CA VAL A 61 -9.60 -0.47 10.88
C VAL A 61 -10.63 -0.87 9.83
N HIS A 62 -11.91 -0.78 10.13
CA HIS A 62 -12.96 -1.19 9.17
C HIS A 62 -12.76 -0.48 7.82
N GLY A 63 -12.44 -1.24 6.77
CA GLY A 63 -12.23 -0.74 5.40
C GLY A 63 -10.83 -0.18 5.08
N GLY A 64 -9.84 -0.31 5.97
CA GLY A 64 -8.49 0.21 5.69
C GLY A 64 -7.43 -0.15 6.73
N GLN A 65 -6.28 0.52 6.62
CA GLN A 65 -5.14 0.37 7.53
C GLN A 65 -4.65 1.74 7.97
N GLU A 66 -4.37 1.90 9.26
CA GLU A 66 -3.65 3.06 9.79
C GLU A 66 -2.17 2.72 9.83
N VAL A 67 -1.37 3.50 9.10
CA VAL A 67 0.01 3.18 8.81
C VAL A 67 0.88 4.44 8.93
N MET A 68 2.02 4.32 9.59
CA MET A 68 3.15 5.21 9.37
C MET A 68 4.11 4.51 8.43
N LYS A 69 4.35 5.17 7.30
CA LYS A 69 5.30 4.70 6.30
C LYS A 69 6.44 5.71 6.22
N LEU A 70 7.65 5.20 5.98
CA LEU A 70 8.81 6.01 5.62
C LEU A 70 8.67 6.59 4.19
N ILE A 71 7.60 6.26 3.47
CA ILE A 71 7.20 6.94 2.24
C ILE A 71 6.93 8.42 2.59
N GLY A 72 7.90 9.28 2.34
CA GLY A 72 7.90 10.66 2.80
C GLY A 72 9.20 11.17 3.43
N GLU A 73 10.35 10.49 3.28
CA GLU A 73 11.67 11.00 3.70
C GLU A 73 12.10 12.36 3.10
N TYR A 74 11.22 13.06 2.40
CA TYR A 74 11.27 14.51 2.21
C TYR A 74 10.95 15.28 3.51
N GLY A 75 11.57 14.90 4.64
CA GLY A 75 11.53 15.64 5.90
C GLY A 75 11.19 14.80 7.14
N GLN A 76 10.07 14.07 7.17
CA GLN A 76 9.59 13.30 8.33
C GLN A 76 8.70 12.11 7.88
N PRO A 77 8.58 11.02 8.67
CA PRO A 77 7.66 9.92 8.37
C PRO A 77 6.22 10.39 8.15
N THR A 78 5.51 9.76 7.21
CA THR A 78 4.11 10.09 6.93
C THR A 78 3.21 9.20 7.76
N TYR A 79 2.46 9.80 8.69
CA TYR A 79 1.37 9.12 9.40
C TYR A 79 0.05 9.29 8.65
N GLN A 80 -0.47 8.19 8.12
CA GLN A 80 -1.60 8.20 7.19
C GLN A 80 -2.56 7.02 7.43
N LYS A 81 -3.76 7.15 6.90
CA LYS A 81 -4.74 6.07 6.82
C LYS A 81 -4.99 5.75 5.36
N ILE A 82 -4.75 4.50 4.99
CA ILE A 82 -4.96 4.01 3.63
C ILE A 82 -6.24 3.18 3.62
N PHE A 83 -7.18 3.54 2.76
CA PHE A 83 -8.38 2.75 2.51
C PHE A 83 -8.08 1.75 1.40
N ILE A 84 -8.36 0.48 1.68
CA ILE A 84 -8.11 -0.62 0.74
C ILE A 84 -9.46 -1.14 0.29
N SER A 85 -9.72 -1.09 -1.01
CA SER A 85 -10.96 -1.59 -1.60
C SER A 85 -10.64 -2.48 -2.80
N LEU A 86 -11.50 -3.49 -3.03
CA LEU A 86 -11.45 -4.28 -4.26
C LEU A 86 -11.88 -3.45 -5.49
N ASP A 87 -12.70 -2.44 -5.25
CA ASP A 87 -13.23 -1.51 -6.26
C ASP A 87 -12.45 -0.19 -6.32
N ALA A 88 -11.31 -0.12 -5.61
CA ALA A 88 -10.45 1.06 -5.65
C ALA A 88 -9.98 1.36 -7.08
N GLU A 89 -9.86 2.65 -7.39
CA GLU A 89 -9.25 3.09 -8.64
C GLU A 89 -7.83 2.54 -8.75
N LYS A 90 -7.56 1.83 -9.85
CA LYS A 90 -6.23 1.28 -10.11
C LYS A 90 -5.45 2.27 -10.96
N PRO A 91 -4.30 2.78 -10.47
CA PRO A 91 -3.51 3.77 -11.20
C PRO A 91 -2.85 3.20 -12.46
N VAL A 92 -2.77 1.87 -12.57
CA VAL A 92 -2.25 1.16 -13.74
C VAL A 92 -3.03 -0.12 -14.01
N ILE A 93 -3.01 -0.55 -15.26
CA ILE A 93 -3.53 -1.85 -15.68
C ILE A 93 -2.67 -2.95 -15.04
N PRO A 94 -3.26 -3.93 -14.33
CA PRO A 94 -2.51 -5.06 -13.80
C PRO A 94 -1.81 -5.86 -14.90
N ASP A 95 -0.64 -6.42 -14.60
CA ASP A 95 0.08 -7.27 -15.53
C ASP A 95 -0.78 -8.51 -15.87
N ALA A 96 -0.66 -9.02 -17.10
CA ALA A 96 -1.53 -10.10 -17.61
C ALA A 96 -1.45 -11.42 -16.81
N ASP A 97 -0.35 -11.64 -16.09
CA ASP A 97 -0.12 -12.81 -15.25
C ASP A 97 -0.62 -12.63 -13.80
N THR A 98 -1.14 -11.45 -13.46
CA THR A 98 -1.69 -11.14 -12.13
C THR A 98 -2.90 -12.01 -11.83
N LYS A 99 -2.88 -12.66 -10.66
CA LYS A 99 -4.03 -13.46 -10.18
C LYS A 99 -4.93 -12.63 -9.29
N ILE A 100 -4.33 -11.82 -8.41
CA ILE A 100 -5.05 -10.94 -7.51
C ILE A 100 -4.37 -9.58 -7.55
N SER A 101 -5.17 -8.52 -7.70
CA SER A 101 -4.71 -7.14 -7.64
C SER A 101 -5.49 -6.41 -6.57
N MET A 102 -4.76 -5.80 -5.63
CA MET A 102 -5.30 -4.95 -4.59
C MET A 102 -4.78 -3.53 -4.81
N ALA A 103 -5.62 -2.53 -4.58
CA ALA A 103 -5.22 -1.14 -4.58
C ALA A 103 -5.79 -0.42 -3.36
N GLY A 104 -5.03 0.55 -2.86
CA GLY A 104 -5.55 1.62 -2.02
C GLY A 104 -5.47 2.90 -2.82
N ASP A 105 -6.61 3.51 -3.09
CA ASP A 105 -6.72 4.74 -3.88
C ASP A 105 -6.88 5.99 -3.01
N THR A 106 -7.15 5.82 -1.73
CA THR A 106 -7.39 6.92 -0.80
C THR A 106 -6.46 6.78 0.38
N ALA A 107 -5.63 7.81 0.56
CA ALA A 107 -4.72 7.95 1.68
C ALA A 107 -5.00 9.31 2.34
N THR A 108 -5.46 9.31 3.59
CA THR A 108 -5.68 10.54 4.35
C THR A 108 -4.56 10.77 5.35
N LEU A 109 -4.18 12.02 5.54
CA LEU A 109 -3.19 12.40 6.55
C LEU A 109 -3.83 12.28 7.94
N MET A 110 -3.25 11.54 8.87
CA MET A 110 -3.90 11.32 10.18
C MET A 110 -4.05 12.60 11.03
N PRO A 111 -3.04 13.50 11.09
CA PRO A 111 -3.21 14.81 11.72
C PRO A 111 -4.30 15.72 11.10
N ASP A 112 -4.70 15.46 9.85
CA ASP A 112 -5.75 16.19 9.14
C ASP A 112 -6.57 15.20 8.29
N PRO A 113 -7.52 14.47 8.89
CA PRO A 113 -8.24 13.39 8.21
C PRO A 113 -9.06 13.83 6.99
N SER A 114 -9.26 15.14 6.81
CA SER A 114 -9.91 15.73 5.64
C SER A 114 -8.98 15.84 4.43
N LEU A 115 -7.66 15.80 4.67
CA LEU A 115 -6.66 15.90 3.63
C LEU A 115 -6.37 14.54 3.01
N ASP A 116 -6.89 14.34 1.80
CA ASP A 116 -6.41 13.30 0.90
C ASP A 116 -5.03 13.67 0.34
N ILE A 117 -4.02 12.84 0.59
CA ILE A 117 -2.65 13.04 0.09
C ILE A 117 -2.47 12.53 -1.33
N LYS A 118 -3.53 11.99 -1.96
CA LYS A 118 -3.61 11.61 -3.39
C LYS A 118 -2.60 10.55 -3.82
N MET A 119 -2.08 9.80 -2.85
CA MET A 119 -1.21 8.66 -3.09
C MET A 119 -2.02 7.40 -3.37
N TYR A 120 -1.47 6.54 -4.22
CA TYR A 120 -2.01 5.21 -4.44
C TYR A 120 -0.98 4.16 -4.04
N GLY A 121 -1.48 3.04 -3.52
CA GLY A 121 -0.72 1.80 -3.34
C GLY A 121 -1.35 0.70 -4.19
N MET A 122 -0.53 -0.19 -4.74
CA MET A 122 -1.00 -1.34 -5.49
C MET A 122 -0.14 -2.56 -5.20
N HIS A 123 -0.78 -3.70 -4.98
CA HIS A 123 -0.12 -5.01 -4.93
C HIS A 123 -0.70 -5.91 -6.03
N GLN A 124 0.17 -6.50 -6.85
CA GLN A 124 -0.19 -7.54 -7.81
C GLN A 124 0.45 -8.84 -7.38
N PHE A 125 -0.39 -9.83 -7.05
CA PHE A 125 0.03 -11.16 -6.62
C PHE A 125 -0.02 -12.13 -7.79
N LYS A 126 1.08 -12.86 -7.97
CA LYS A 126 1.32 -13.74 -9.12
C LYS A 126 1.78 -15.12 -8.65
N ILE A 127 1.49 -16.13 -9.46
CA ILE A 127 1.95 -17.51 -9.22
C ILE A 127 3.34 -17.66 -9.83
N LYS A 128 4.27 -18.23 -9.05
CA LYS A 128 5.60 -18.65 -9.49
C LYS A 128 5.76 -20.14 -9.21
N LYS A 129 6.48 -20.87 -10.06
CA LYS A 129 6.75 -22.30 -9.81
C LYS A 129 7.55 -22.45 -8.51
N GLY A 130 7.01 -23.18 -7.55
CA GLY A 130 7.67 -23.39 -6.24
C GLY A 130 7.69 -22.17 -5.33
N GLY A 131 6.87 -21.15 -5.61
CA GLY A 131 6.92 -19.88 -4.88
C GLY A 131 5.77 -18.92 -5.20
N LEU A 132 5.98 -17.64 -4.89
CA LEU A 132 5.14 -16.56 -5.37
C LEU A 132 5.97 -15.37 -5.85
N ARG A 133 5.32 -14.53 -6.66
CA ARG A 133 5.84 -13.22 -7.07
C ARG A 133 4.84 -12.15 -6.66
N ILE A 134 5.35 -11.04 -6.14
CA ILE A 134 4.55 -9.88 -5.79
C ILE A 134 5.17 -8.66 -6.47
N LYS A 135 4.38 -7.92 -7.24
CA LYS A 135 4.74 -6.58 -7.71
C LYS A 135 4.05 -5.55 -6.83
N LEU A 136 4.85 -4.78 -6.12
CA LEU A 136 4.43 -3.68 -5.26
C LEU A 136 4.59 -2.38 -6.04
N GLY A 137 3.59 -1.50 -5.97
CA GLY A 137 3.61 -0.18 -6.58
C GLY A 137 3.20 0.88 -5.59
N VAL A 138 3.94 1.99 -5.59
CA VAL A 138 3.58 3.24 -4.93
C VAL A 138 3.50 4.31 -6.01
N PHE A 139 2.44 5.11 -5.95
CA PHE A 139 2.19 6.17 -6.92
C PHE A 139 2.03 7.46 -6.17
N SER A 140 3.05 8.30 -6.25
CA SER A 140 3.09 9.60 -5.62
C SER A 140 2.39 10.64 -6.51
N PRO A 141 1.70 11.63 -5.92
CA PRO A 141 1.08 12.70 -6.69
C PRO A 141 2.11 13.57 -7.42
N GLU A 142 1.67 14.27 -8.47
CA GLU A 142 2.53 15.03 -9.39
C GLU A 142 3.50 16.00 -8.68
N ALA A 143 3.07 16.68 -7.63
CA ALA A 143 3.88 17.67 -6.92
C ALA A 143 4.85 17.06 -5.88
N THR A 144 4.93 15.73 -5.75
CA THR A 144 5.94 15.09 -4.91
C THR A 144 7.34 15.37 -5.49
N PRO A 145 8.34 15.75 -4.68
CA PRO A 145 9.70 15.91 -5.18
C PRO A 145 10.27 14.59 -5.73
N SER A 146 11.19 14.68 -6.69
CA SER A 146 11.87 13.53 -7.33
C SER A 146 13.28 13.36 -6.78
#